data_AF-A0A059FQ61-F1
#
_entry.id   AF-A0A059FQ61-F1
#
_cell.length_a   1.000
_cell.length_b   1.000
_cell.length_c   1.000
_cell.angle_alpha   90.00
_cell.angle_beta   90.00
_cell.angle_gamma   90.00
#
_symmetry.space_group_name_H-M   'P 1'
#
loop_
_entity.id
_entity.type
_entity.pdbx_description
1 polymer ?
#
loop_
_entity_poly.entity_id
_entity_poly.type
_entity_poly.pdbx_seq_one_letter_code
_entity_poly.pdbx_strand_id
1 'polypeptide(L)'
;MSIGNLSGVGRPLFVTGLWSREGSGAWREENLGWERLDAGESRPISIVANQIEHAGAHGLQLLIALASRWRWRQENFAFTANLTLMVEDAGSDKGPVVNIGGESAGHGNLVYISGKNDTKPDVQRSDEAVQLALVRAEREERRLSLRGLDADNWIPRNAEFIWKDFGEGDAPFNGPIMTQDGMLAAGRSRTRRQGGEGDVRLLVFDADGGLDETASRLISRRHFELYIESDRLILRVTAGSGLRVNGNAYGEGKTVRLADGDVIAPMVSAPDTLCLRVNFRTEHGSARQITLQRLATNRK
;
A
#
# COMPACT_ATOMS: atom_id res chain seq x y z
N MET A 1 19.56 -7.09 -16.99
CA MET A 1 18.12 -6.81 -16.87
C MET A 1 17.96 -5.42 -16.24
N SER A 2 16.85 -4.72 -16.47
CA SER A 2 16.54 -3.44 -15.82
C SER A 2 15.07 -3.37 -15.42
N ILE A 3 14.76 -2.53 -14.43
CA ILE A 3 13.39 -2.15 -14.07
C ILE A 3 13.21 -0.69 -14.48
N GLY A 4 12.11 -0.40 -15.18
CA GLY A 4 11.76 0.95 -15.64
C GLY A 4 10.46 1.47 -15.01
N ASN A 5 10.45 2.75 -14.63
CA ASN A 5 9.24 3.45 -14.19
C ASN A 5 8.62 4.17 -15.40
N LEU A 6 7.72 3.48 -16.09
CA LEU A 6 7.02 4.01 -17.26
C LEU A 6 5.71 4.74 -16.89
N SER A 7 5.55 5.18 -15.64
CA SER A 7 4.30 5.81 -15.19
C SER A 7 4.11 7.21 -15.80
N GLY A 8 2.94 7.46 -16.39
CA GLY A 8 2.57 8.79 -16.91
C GLY A 8 2.25 9.83 -15.82
N VAL A 9 2.28 9.45 -14.54
CA VAL A 9 1.94 10.31 -13.39
C VAL A 9 3.14 11.17 -12.97
N GLY A 10 4.35 10.89 -13.49
CA GLY A 10 5.55 11.68 -13.22
C GLY A 10 6.10 11.54 -11.79
N ARG A 11 5.74 10.47 -11.07
CA ARG A 11 6.13 10.26 -9.68
C ARG A 11 7.20 9.17 -9.54
N PRO A 12 8.13 9.33 -8.57
CA PRO A 12 9.08 8.27 -8.27
C PRO A 12 8.39 7.05 -7.66
N LEU A 13 8.93 5.88 -7.98
CA LEU A 13 8.63 4.63 -7.30
C LEU A 13 9.82 4.26 -6.42
N PHE A 14 9.53 3.63 -5.29
CA PHE A 14 10.55 3.16 -4.36
C PHE A 14 10.52 1.64 -4.32
N VAL A 15 11.59 0.98 -4.75
CA VAL A 15 11.73 -0.46 -4.65
C VAL A 15 12.08 -0.80 -3.21
N THR A 16 11.20 -1.52 -2.53
CA THR A 16 11.35 -1.89 -1.12
C THR A 16 11.82 -3.32 -0.93
N GLY A 17 11.86 -4.10 -2.01
CA GLY A 17 12.45 -5.44 -2.02
C GLY A 17 12.38 -6.09 -3.39
N LEU A 18 13.31 -7.01 -3.65
CA LEU A 18 13.38 -7.82 -4.85
C LEU A 18 13.69 -9.25 -4.44
N TRP A 19 12.94 -10.20 -4.99
CA TRP A 19 13.18 -11.62 -4.79
C TRP A 19 13.16 -12.34 -6.12
N SER A 20 13.91 -13.44 -6.18
CA SER A 20 13.88 -14.38 -7.30
C SER A 20 13.66 -15.81 -6.81
N ARG A 21 13.09 -16.66 -7.66
CA ARG A 21 13.05 -18.10 -7.44
C ARG A 21 13.06 -18.85 -8.75
N GLU A 22 13.51 -20.09 -8.71
CA GLU A 22 13.47 -21.01 -9.85
C GLU A 22 12.42 -22.08 -9.63
N GLY A 23 11.57 -22.32 -10.64
CA GLY A 23 10.48 -23.28 -10.55
C GLY A 23 9.60 -23.07 -9.31
N SER A 24 9.44 -24.13 -8.50
CA SER A 24 8.71 -24.12 -7.22
C SER A 24 9.59 -23.92 -5.99
N GLY A 25 10.83 -23.45 -6.17
CA GLY A 25 11.78 -23.21 -5.09
C GLY A 25 11.37 -22.07 -4.15
N ALA A 26 12.14 -21.91 -3.07
CA ALA A 26 11.97 -20.82 -2.13
C ALA A 26 12.36 -19.47 -2.75
N TRP A 27 11.71 -18.39 -2.30
CA TRP A 27 12.11 -17.03 -2.65
C TRP A 27 13.46 -16.69 -2.03
N ARG A 28 14.40 -16.25 -2.87
CA ARG A 28 15.68 -15.68 -2.45
C ARG A 28 15.63 -14.17 -2.62
N GLU A 29 15.98 -13.44 -1.56
CA GLU A 29 16.09 -11.99 -1.62
C GLU A 29 17.34 -11.57 -2.40
N GLU A 30 17.16 -10.63 -3.31
CA GLU A 30 18.23 -10.05 -4.13
C GLU A 30 18.58 -8.67 -3.59
N ASN A 31 19.86 -8.39 -3.46
CA ASN A 31 20.31 -7.08 -3.01
C ASN A 31 20.22 -6.06 -4.17
N LEU A 32 19.45 -5.00 -3.94
CA LEU A 32 19.42 -3.82 -4.80
C LEU A 32 20.31 -2.73 -4.19
N GLY A 33 21.34 -2.32 -4.93
CA GLY A 33 22.17 -1.16 -4.55
C GLY A 33 21.48 0.20 -4.67
N TRP A 34 20.17 0.22 -4.87
CA TRP A 34 19.36 1.42 -5.06
C TRP A 34 17.90 1.16 -4.68
N GLU A 35 17.21 2.20 -4.21
CA GLU A 35 15.80 2.09 -3.78
C GLU A 35 14.85 2.98 -4.57
N ARG A 36 15.35 4.02 -5.25
CA ARG A 36 14.52 5.02 -5.93
C ARG A 36 14.61 4.89 -7.44
N LEU A 37 13.46 4.97 -8.10
CA LEU A 37 13.30 4.97 -9.56
C LEU A 37 12.41 6.14 -9.99
N ASP A 38 13.02 7.18 -10.55
CA ASP A 38 12.29 8.37 -11.01
C ASP A 38 11.46 8.07 -12.27
N ALA A 39 10.45 8.90 -12.55
CA ALA A 39 9.58 8.68 -13.70
C ALA A 39 10.35 8.81 -15.03
N GLY A 40 10.16 7.84 -15.92
CA GLY A 40 10.92 7.71 -17.17
C GLY A 40 12.31 7.10 -16.98
N GLU A 41 12.76 6.87 -15.74
CA GLU A 41 14.06 6.25 -15.47
C GLU A 41 13.98 4.72 -15.58
N SER A 42 15.08 4.10 -16.00
CA SER A 42 15.29 2.66 -15.93
C SER A 42 16.63 2.37 -15.25
N ARG A 43 16.64 1.43 -14.31
CA ARG A 43 17.85 1.05 -13.58
C ARG A 43 18.17 -0.43 -13.71
N PRO A 44 19.45 -0.79 -13.84
CA PRO A 44 19.84 -2.19 -13.96
C PRO A 44 19.60 -2.96 -12.65
N ILE A 45 19.25 -4.22 -12.82
CA ILE A 45 19.18 -5.23 -11.75
C ILE A 45 19.96 -6.47 -12.17
N SER A 46 20.51 -7.16 -11.18
CA SER A 46 21.20 -8.42 -11.34
C SER A 46 20.47 -9.49 -10.54
N ILE A 47 20.19 -10.61 -11.18
CA ILE A 47 19.59 -11.79 -10.55
C ILE A 47 20.52 -12.96 -10.85
N VAL A 48 20.86 -13.73 -9.82
CA VAL A 48 21.81 -14.85 -9.96
C VAL A 48 21.04 -16.15 -10.13
N ALA A 49 20.90 -16.68 -11.35
CA ALA A 49 20.36 -18.03 -11.51
C ALA A 49 21.29 -19.05 -10.80
N ASN A 50 20.72 -20.12 -10.22
CA ASN A 50 21.51 -21.26 -9.79
C ASN A 50 22.17 -21.92 -11.00
N GLN A 51 23.15 -22.77 -10.74
CA GLN A 51 23.83 -23.50 -11.80
C GLN A 51 22.81 -24.33 -12.59
N ILE A 52 22.68 -24.04 -13.88
CA ILE A 52 21.82 -24.80 -14.79
C ILE A 52 22.57 -26.08 -15.17
N GLU A 53 22.16 -27.21 -14.61
CA GLU A 53 22.85 -28.49 -14.77
C GLU A 53 22.38 -29.28 -16.01
N HIS A 54 21.21 -28.96 -16.56
CA HIS A 54 20.60 -29.71 -17.67
C HIS A 54 20.04 -28.80 -18.74
N ALA A 55 20.08 -29.25 -19.99
CA ALA A 55 19.39 -28.62 -21.10
C ALA A 55 17.86 -28.71 -20.92
N GLY A 56 17.15 -27.70 -21.41
CA GLY A 56 15.69 -27.60 -21.33
C GLY A 56 15.20 -26.21 -20.94
N ALA A 57 13.90 -26.12 -20.65
CA ALA A 57 13.25 -24.88 -20.21
C ALA A 57 13.40 -24.69 -18.69
N HIS A 58 13.94 -23.55 -18.29
CA HIS A 58 14.16 -23.15 -16.90
C HIS A 58 13.33 -21.91 -16.58
N GLY A 59 12.40 -22.04 -15.65
CA GLY A 59 11.55 -20.93 -15.22
C GLY A 59 12.17 -20.14 -14.08
N LEU A 60 12.48 -18.87 -14.30
CA LEU A 60 12.84 -17.88 -13.28
C LEU A 60 11.63 -16.97 -13.00
N GLN A 61 11.24 -16.86 -11.75
CA GLN A 61 10.21 -15.92 -11.33
C GLN A 61 10.83 -14.80 -10.50
N LEU A 62 10.37 -13.58 -10.77
CA LEU A 62 10.76 -12.39 -10.05
C LEU A 62 9.56 -11.87 -9.26
N LEU A 63 9.83 -11.36 -8.08
CA LEU A 63 8.89 -10.66 -7.23
C LEU A 63 9.52 -9.33 -6.82
N ILE A 64 8.81 -8.24 -7.05
CA ILE A 64 9.26 -6.89 -6.74
C ILE A 64 8.22 -6.24 -5.82
N ALA A 65 8.65 -5.75 -4.67
CA ALA A 65 7.86 -4.89 -3.82
C ALA A 65 8.15 -3.43 -4.14
N LEU A 66 7.09 -2.64 -4.36
CA LEU A 66 7.16 -1.24 -4.74
C LEU A 66 6.32 -0.41 -3.79
N ALA A 67 6.83 0.76 -3.41
CA ALA A 67 6.12 1.79 -2.70
C ALA A 67 5.94 3.02 -3.60
N SER A 68 4.71 3.54 -3.66
CA SER A 68 4.41 4.86 -4.20
C SER A 68 4.17 5.82 -3.05
N ARG A 69 4.94 6.90 -2.99
CA ARG A 69 4.84 7.90 -1.93
C ARG A 69 4.19 9.18 -2.46
N TRP A 70 3.26 9.73 -1.69
CA TRP A 70 2.67 11.04 -1.98
C TRP A 70 2.41 11.79 -0.69
N ARG A 71 3.09 12.94 -0.52
CA ARG A 71 3.13 13.69 0.74
C ARG A 71 3.60 12.77 1.88
N TRP A 72 2.80 12.59 2.92
CA TRP A 72 3.07 11.70 4.05
C TRP A 72 2.53 10.28 3.87
N ARG A 73 1.91 9.97 2.71
CA ARG A 73 1.30 8.67 2.43
C ARG A 73 2.24 7.74 1.68
N GLN A 74 2.10 6.44 1.94
CA GLN A 74 2.82 5.38 1.25
C GLN A 74 1.89 4.21 0.88
N GLU A 75 1.72 3.96 -0.41
CA GLU A 75 1.01 2.80 -0.93
C GLU A 75 2.01 1.73 -1.36
N ASN A 76 1.92 0.54 -0.79
CA ASN A 76 2.79 -0.57 -1.13
C ASN A 76 2.07 -1.58 -2.03
N PHE A 77 2.82 -2.20 -2.94
CA PHE A 77 2.36 -3.19 -3.91
C PHE A 77 3.43 -4.23 -4.14
N ALA A 78 3.03 -5.41 -4.61
CA ALA A 78 3.95 -6.42 -5.09
C ALA A 78 3.59 -6.82 -6.52
N PHE A 79 4.62 -7.07 -7.33
CA PHE A 79 4.47 -7.47 -8.72
C PHE A 79 5.35 -8.67 -9.03
N THR A 80 4.88 -9.53 -9.90
CA THR A 80 5.64 -10.67 -10.41
C THR A 80 5.87 -10.60 -11.89
N ALA A 81 7.01 -11.09 -12.34
CA ALA A 81 7.29 -11.40 -13.72
C ALA A 81 7.89 -12.79 -13.84
N ASN A 82 7.53 -13.50 -14.90
CA ASN A 82 8.08 -14.81 -15.21
C ASN A 82 8.99 -14.68 -16.42
N LEU A 83 10.19 -15.20 -16.30
CA LEU A 83 11.16 -15.35 -17.36
C LEU A 83 11.40 -16.86 -17.53
N THR A 84 11.33 -17.36 -18.76
CA THR A 84 11.66 -18.77 -19.02
C THR A 84 12.87 -18.81 -19.92
N LEU A 85 13.96 -19.36 -19.42
CA LEU A 85 15.24 -19.51 -20.10
C LEU A 85 15.28 -20.87 -20.79
N MET A 86 15.51 -20.92 -22.09
CA MET A 86 15.79 -22.19 -22.76
C MET A 86 17.31 -22.38 -22.82
N VAL A 87 17.77 -23.54 -22.39
CA VAL A 87 19.19 -23.93 -22.42
C VAL A 87 19.34 -25.14 -23.33
N GLU A 88 20.20 -25.03 -24.33
CA GLU A 88 20.47 -26.12 -25.28
C GLU A 88 21.55 -27.07 -24.73
N ASP A 89 21.46 -28.35 -25.11
CA ASP A 89 22.48 -29.34 -24.77
C ASP A 89 23.69 -29.16 -25.67
N ALA A 90 24.89 -29.16 -25.09
CA ALA A 90 26.14 -28.94 -25.81
C ALA A 90 26.46 -30.07 -26.81
N GLY A 91 25.71 -31.17 -26.81
CA GLY A 91 25.84 -32.32 -27.73
C GLY A 91 24.85 -32.37 -28.89
N SER A 92 24.04 -31.33 -29.13
CA SER A 92 23.04 -31.30 -30.19
C SER A 92 23.59 -30.71 -31.50
N ASP A 93 23.84 -31.55 -32.51
CA ASP A 93 24.19 -31.17 -33.89
C ASP A 93 23.08 -30.42 -34.67
N LYS A 94 22.01 -29.99 -33.99
CA LYS A 94 20.93 -29.22 -34.59
C LYS A 94 21.21 -27.73 -34.37
N GLY A 95 21.47 -27.02 -35.48
CA GLY A 95 21.59 -25.57 -35.49
C GLY A 95 20.37 -24.87 -34.89
N PRO A 96 20.53 -23.65 -34.37
CA PRO A 96 19.52 -22.96 -33.57
C PRO A 96 18.27 -22.69 -34.42
N VAL A 97 17.11 -23.13 -33.93
CA VAL A 97 15.81 -22.79 -34.54
C VAL A 97 15.27 -21.54 -33.86
N VAL A 98 15.31 -20.43 -34.59
CA VAL A 98 14.78 -19.13 -34.17
C VAL A 98 13.27 -19.10 -34.44
N ASN A 99 12.45 -19.17 -33.39
CA ASN A 99 11.03 -18.82 -33.46
C ASN A 99 10.81 -17.51 -32.71
N ILE A 100 10.72 -16.40 -33.46
CA ILE A 100 10.29 -15.10 -32.95
C ILE A 100 8.81 -14.96 -33.28
N GLY A 101 7.96 -15.06 -32.26
CA GLY A 101 6.53 -14.83 -32.35
C GLY A 101 6.05 -14.11 -31.09
N GLY A 102 5.77 -12.83 -31.21
CA GLY A 102 5.07 -12.07 -30.19
C GLY A 102 3.57 -12.27 -30.36
N GLU A 103 2.90 -12.75 -29.32
CA GLU A 103 1.67 -12.19 -28.75
C GLU A 103 1.26 -13.04 -27.55
N SER A 104 0.87 -12.35 -26.49
CA SER A 104 -0.05 -12.76 -25.42
C SER A 104 -0.12 -14.25 -25.03
N ALA A 105 0.18 -14.49 -23.75
CA ALA A 105 0.03 -15.77 -23.04
C ALA A 105 1.08 -16.84 -23.38
N GLY A 106 2.11 -16.88 -22.52
CA GLY A 106 2.85 -18.11 -22.24
C GLY A 106 3.90 -18.52 -23.26
N HIS A 107 4.97 -17.73 -23.45
CA HIS A 107 6.15 -18.22 -24.17
C HIS A 107 7.46 -17.73 -23.52
N GLY A 108 8.43 -18.64 -23.48
CA GLY A 108 9.73 -18.45 -22.85
C GLY A 108 10.78 -17.89 -23.79
N ASN A 109 11.70 -17.09 -23.23
CA ASN A 109 12.75 -16.39 -23.96
C ASN A 109 14.14 -16.86 -23.50
N LEU A 110 14.92 -17.31 -24.49
CA LEU A 110 16.30 -17.80 -24.37
C LEU A 110 17.23 -16.79 -23.70
N VAL A 111 17.99 -17.22 -22.68
CA VAL A 111 19.23 -16.57 -22.23
C VAL A 111 20.31 -17.63 -22.22
N TYR A 112 21.34 -17.44 -23.04
CA TYR A 112 22.52 -18.30 -23.05
C TYR A 112 23.36 -18.05 -21.80
N ILE A 113 23.59 -19.08 -21.00
CA ILE A 113 24.61 -19.08 -19.94
C ILE A 113 25.80 -19.90 -20.43
N SER A 114 26.95 -19.24 -20.62
CA SER A 114 28.18 -19.88 -21.07
C SER A 114 28.71 -20.87 -20.03
N GLY A 115 28.69 -22.16 -20.35
CA GLY A 115 29.43 -23.19 -19.63
C GLY A 115 30.93 -23.05 -19.87
N LYS A 116 31.74 -23.29 -18.84
CA LYS A 116 33.21 -23.32 -18.90
C LYS A 116 33.66 -24.31 -19.98
N ASN A 117 34.16 -23.80 -21.11
CA ASN A 117 35.16 -24.47 -21.93
C ASN A 117 35.99 -23.41 -22.66
N ASP A 118 37.31 -23.63 -22.67
CA ASP A 118 38.38 -22.64 -22.91
C ASP A 118 38.60 -22.28 -24.40
N THR A 119 37.52 -22.20 -25.18
CA THR A 119 37.57 -21.72 -26.56
C THR A 119 36.43 -20.72 -26.74
N LYS A 120 36.79 -19.43 -26.84
CA LYS A 120 35.85 -18.32 -27.06
C LYS A 120 35.00 -18.62 -28.31
N PRO A 121 33.71 -18.97 -28.17
CA PRO A 121 32.79 -18.92 -29.29
C PRO A 121 32.52 -17.44 -29.56
N ASP A 122 32.36 -17.07 -30.82
CA ASP A 122 31.94 -15.73 -31.20
C ASP A 122 30.52 -15.51 -30.65
N VAL A 123 30.42 -14.72 -29.57
CA VAL A 123 29.18 -14.52 -28.82
C VAL A 123 28.29 -13.61 -29.65
N GLN A 124 27.35 -14.16 -30.42
CA GLN A 124 26.22 -13.38 -30.91
C GLN A 124 25.34 -13.01 -29.72
N ARG A 125 25.61 -11.85 -29.14
CA ARG A 125 24.72 -11.19 -28.19
C ARG A 125 23.41 -10.90 -28.92
N SER A 126 22.31 -11.45 -28.43
CA SER A 126 21.01 -10.85 -28.70
C SER A 126 21.00 -9.48 -28.04
N ASP A 127 21.05 -8.41 -28.85
CA ASP A 127 21.01 -7.02 -28.37
C ASP A 127 19.57 -6.54 -28.10
N GLU A 128 18.55 -7.38 -28.33
CA GLU A 128 17.15 -7.01 -28.13
C GLU A 128 16.70 -7.21 -26.67
N ALA A 129 16.48 -6.09 -25.99
CA ALA A 129 15.90 -6.08 -24.65
C ALA A 129 14.43 -6.54 -24.69
N VAL A 130 14.13 -7.66 -24.05
CA VAL A 130 12.76 -8.15 -23.87
C VAL A 130 12.06 -7.35 -22.77
N GLN A 131 10.92 -6.75 -23.09
CA GLN A 131 10.07 -6.09 -22.10
C GLN A 131 9.20 -7.13 -21.38
N LEU A 132 9.43 -7.31 -20.08
CA LEU A 132 8.57 -8.14 -19.23
C LEU A 132 7.51 -7.27 -18.58
N ALA A 133 6.24 -7.60 -18.81
CA ALA A 133 5.13 -6.96 -18.12
C ALA A 133 5.07 -7.45 -16.66
N LEU A 134 5.07 -6.49 -15.73
CA LEU A 134 4.85 -6.76 -14.32
C LEU A 134 3.36 -6.98 -14.05
N VAL A 135 3.00 -8.13 -13.48
CA VAL A 135 1.62 -8.43 -13.07
C VAL A 135 1.50 -8.28 -11.56
N ARG A 136 0.45 -7.63 -11.08
CA ARG A 136 0.23 -7.44 -9.64
C ARG A 136 0.05 -8.78 -8.93
N ALA A 137 0.77 -8.97 -7.84
CA ALA A 137 0.86 -10.22 -7.09
C ALA A 137 0.19 -10.08 -5.72
N GLU A 138 -1.14 -10.02 -5.69
CA GLU A 138 -1.91 -9.79 -4.45
C GLU A 138 -1.65 -10.85 -3.37
N ARG A 139 -1.40 -12.11 -3.76
CA ARG A 139 -1.04 -13.17 -2.82
C ARG A 139 0.28 -12.90 -2.11
N GLU A 140 1.26 -12.34 -2.82
CA GLU A 140 2.56 -12.00 -2.27
C GLU A 140 2.50 -10.71 -1.44
N GLU A 141 1.64 -9.74 -1.82
CA GLU A 141 1.32 -8.57 -1.00
C GLU A 141 0.85 -8.98 0.42
N ARG A 142 0.08 -10.08 0.52
CA ARG A 142 -0.36 -10.67 1.80
C ARG A 142 0.80 -11.31 2.55
N ARG A 143 1.55 -12.19 1.88
CA ARG A 143 2.68 -12.93 2.50
C ARG A 143 3.72 -11.97 3.09
N LEU A 144 3.94 -10.83 2.44
CA LEU A 144 4.91 -9.81 2.84
C LEU A 144 4.32 -8.72 3.75
N SER A 145 3.04 -8.82 4.15
CA SER A 145 2.35 -7.83 4.99
C SER A 145 2.45 -6.38 4.47
N LEU A 146 2.58 -6.20 3.16
CA LEU A 146 2.70 -4.89 2.50
C LEU A 146 1.38 -4.11 2.55
N ARG A 147 0.27 -4.85 2.70
CA ARG A 147 -1.09 -4.34 2.77
C ARG A 147 -1.71 -4.68 4.13
N GLY A 148 -2.86 -4.12 4.45
CA GLY A 148 -3.70 -4.44 5.62
C GLY A 148 -4.27 -5.85 5.65
N LEU A 149 -3.60 -6.82 5.03
CA LEU A 149 -4.04 -8.20 4.88
C LEU A 149 -3.49 -9.09 6.00
N ASP A 150 -3.58 -8.62 7.25
CA ASP A 150 -3.77 -9.59 8.33
C ASP A 150 -5.16 -10.19 8.05
N ALA A 151 -5.29 -11.51 8.05
CA ALA A 151 -6.31 -12.28 7.31
C ALA A 151 -7.78 -11.80 7.44
N ASP A 152 -8.12 -11.00 8.44
CA ASP A 152 -9.48 -10.59 8.78
C ASP A 152 -9.76 -9.07 8.68
N ASN A 153 -8.77 -8.23 8.32
CA ASN A 153 -8.87 -6.77 8.57
C ASN A 153 -8.49 -5.83 7.40
N TRP A 154 -8.47 -6.30 6.14
CA TRP A 154 -8.16 -5.39 5.03
C TRP A 154 -9.36 -4.53 4.66
N ILE A 155 -9.07 -3.26 4.35
CA ILE A 155 -10.06 -2.23 4.14
C ILE A 155 -9.96 -1.72 2.70
N PRO A 156 -10.93 -2.05 1.82
CA PRO A 156 -10.91 -1.55 0.46
C PRO A 156 -11.14 -0.03 0.43
N ARG A 157 -10.60 0.67 -0.58
CA ARG A 157 -10.80 2.12 -0.74
C ARG A 157 -12.27 2.54 -0.87
N ASN A 158 -13.14 1.64 -1.33
CA ASN A 158 -14.57 1.89 -1.43
C ASN A 158 -15.35 1.47 -0.19
N ALA A 159 -14.69 1.19 0.94
CA ALA A 159 -15.36 0.92 2.21
C ALA A 159 -16.23 2.12 2.61
N GLU A 160 -17.44 1.83 3.10
CA GLU A 160 -18.40 2.84 3.49
C GLU A 160 -18.13 3.34 4.91
N PHE A 161 -18.08 4.64 5.10
CA PHE A 161 -18.02 5.26 6.42
C PHE A 161 -19.44 5.56 6.90
N ILE A 162 -19.78 5.07 8.08
CA ILE A 162 -21.06 5.32 8.76
C ILE A 162 -20.81 6.19 9.98
N TRP A 163 -21.55 7.27 10.11
CA TRP A 163 -21.43 8.24 11.20
C TRP A 163 -22.60 8.07 12.16
N LYS A 164 -22.33 7.65 13.38
CA LYS A 164 -23.35 7.46 14.42
C LYS A 164 -23.20 8.46 15.55
N ASP A 165 -24.34 8.95 16.04
CA ASP A 165 -24.43 9.84 17.19
C ASP A 165 -23.74 11.22 16.97
N PHE A 166 -23.65 11.67 15.71
CA PHE A 166 -23.22 13.03 15.35
C PHE A 166 -24.43 13.96 15.20
N GLY A 167 -24.24 15.24 15.52
CA GLY A 167 -25.23 16.28 15.27
C GLY A 167 -25.50 16.48 13.78
N GLU A 168 -26.66 17.05 13.46
CA GLU A 168 -27.04 17.33 12.08
C GLU A 168 -26.00 18.26 11.41
N GLY A 169 -25.43 17.79 10.30
CA GLY A 169 -24.40 18.52 9.55
C GLY A 169 -22.99 18.47 10.13
N ASP A 170 -22.78 17.82 11.28
CA ASP A 170 -21.46 17.64 11.90
C ASP A 170 -20.65 16.50 11.28
N ALA A 171 -21.27 15.63 10.49
CA ALA A 171 -20.60 14.56 9.77
C ALA A 171 -20.95 14.59 8.26
N PRO A 172 -20.11 14.01 7.38
CA PRO A 172 -20.44 13.86 5.98
C PRO A 172 -21.54 12.80 5.81
N PHE A 173 -21.98 12.57 4.56
CA PHE A 173 -22.91 11.48 4.29
C PHE A 173 -22.25 10.12 4.56
N ASN A 174 -23.10 9.14 4.82
CA ASN A 174 -22.69 7.76 4.89
C ASN A 174 -22.27 7.26 3.50
N GLY A 175 -21.07 6.71 3.39
CA GLY A 175 -20.52 6.25 2.12
C GLY A 175 -18.99 6.29 2.07
N PRO A 176 -18.38 5.97 0.92
CA PRO A 176 -16.94 5.98 0.76
C PRO A 176 -16.36 7.40 0.85
N ILE A 177 -15.04 7.50 1.06
CA ILE A 177 -14.34 8.78 1.02
C ILE A 177 -14.30 9.29 -0.43
N MET A 178 -15.07 10.34 -0.71
CA MET A 178 -15.18 10.94 -2.05
C MET A 178 -14.42 12.26 -2.20
N THR A 179 -13.61 12.64 -1.20
CA THR A 179 -12.80 13.87 -1.28
C THR A 179 -11.69 13.69 -2.31
N GLN A 180 -11.27 14.77 -2.97
CA GLN A 180 -10.24 14.72 -4.02
C GLN A 180 -8.89 14.18 -3.52
N ASP A 181 -8.57 14.40 -2.25
CA ASP A 181 -7.37 13.91 -1.58
C ASP A 181 -7.53 12.49 -0.98
N GLY A 182 -8.75 11.96 -0.97
CA GLY A 182 -9.08 10.66 -0.36
C GLY A 182 -8.88 10.66 1.16
N MET A 183 -9.15 11.79 1.83
CA MET A 183 -8.97 12.01 3.26
C MET A 183 -10.17 12.74 3.88
N LEU A 184 -10.50 12.37 5.11
CA LEU A 184 -11.50 13.04 5.93
C LEU A 184 -10.82 13.80 7.06
N ALA A 185 -11.06 15.10 7.12
CA ALA A 185 -10.53 15.97 8.15
C ALA A 185 -11.50 16.11 9.32
N ALA A 186 -11.05 15.76 10.53
CA ALA A 186 -11.85 15.88 11.75
C ALA A 186 -11.30 16.98 12.66
N GLY A 187 -12.17 17.80 13.24
CA GLY A 187 -11.78 18.86 14.17
C GLY A 187 -12.92 19.82 14.48
N ARG A 188 -12.66 20.94 15.14
CA ARG A 188 -13.71 21.89 15.53
C ARG A 188 -14.30 22.71 14.38
N SER A 189 -13.62 22.78 13.25
CA SER A 189 -14.07 23.61 12.11
C SER A 189 -15.44 23.17 11.61
N ARG A 190 -16.18 24.12 11.02
CA ARG A 190 -17.42 23.79 10.30
C ARG A 190 -17.10 22.79 9.18
N THR A 191 -18.06 21.92 8.88
CA THR A 191 -17.91 20.98 7.78
C THR A 191 -17.98 21.70 6.43
N ARG A 192 -17.44 21.11 5.37
CA ARG A 192 -17.53 21.63 3.99
C ARG A 192 -18.97 21.87 3.55
N ARG A 193 -19.90 21.04 4.01
CA ARG A 193 -21.35 21.20 3.79
C ARG A 193 -21.92 22.46 4.43
N GLN A 194 -21.30 22.92 5.50
CA GLN A 194 -21.63 24.16 6.23
C GLN A 194 -20.71 25.33 5.81
N GLY A 195 -19.99 25.22 4.69
CA GLY A 195 -19.08 26.24 4.18
C GLY A 195 -17.74 26.37 4.92
N GLY A 196 -17.33 25.35 5.68
CA GLY A 196 -16.02 25.30 6.35
C GLY A 196 -14.98 24.43 5.64
N GLU A 197 -13.87 24.17 6.33
CA GLU A 197 -12.70 23.43 5.79
C GLU A 197 -12.64 21.96 6.24
N GLY A 198 -13.43 21.57 7.25
CA GLY A 198 -13.44 20.22 7.82
C GLY A 198 -14.44 19.29 7.13
N ASP A 199 -14.34 17.99 7.43
CA ASP A 199 -15.32 16.98 6.99
C ASP A 199 -16.18 16.51 8.16
N VAL A 200 -15.55 16.32 9.32
CA VAL A 200 -16.18 15.89 10.56
C VAL A 200 -15.95 16.95 11.62
N ARG A 201 -17.04 17.49 12.15
CA ARG A 201 -17.02 18.50 13.19
C ARG A 201 -17.10 17.85 14.57
N LEU A 202 -16.14 18.23 15.41
CA LEU A 202 -15.98 17.75 16.77
C LEU A 202 -16.19 18.93 17.72
N LEU A 203 -17.31 18.91 18.42
CA LEU A 203 -17.68 19.84 19.48
C LEU A 203 -17.90 19.06 20.77
N VAL A 204 -17.72 19.67 21.93
CA VAL A 204 -18.03 19.09 23.24
C VAL A 204 -19.36 19.67 23.72
N PHE A 205 -20.24 18.81 24.23
CA PHE A 205 -21.49 19.23 24.85
C PHE A 205 -21.46 18.87 26.34
N ASP A 206 -22.06 19.72 27.16
CA ASP A 206 -22.24 19.49 28.58
C ASP A 206 -23.33 18.44 28.86
N ALA A 207 -23.57 18.15 30.14
CA ALA A 207 -24.57 17.15 30.57
C ALA A 207 -26.00 17.55 30.21
N ASP A 208 -26.28 18.86 30.12
CA ASP A 208 -27.58 19.44 29.78
C ASP A 208 -27.81 19.54 28.26
N GLY A 209 -26.79 19.16 27.46
CA GLY A 209 -26.82 19.22 26.00
C GLY A 209 -26.43 20.58 25.43
N GLY A 210 -26.01 21.53 26.28
CA GLY A 210 -25.44 22.80 25.90
C GLY A 210 -24.04 22.64 25.29
N LEU A 211 -23.66 23.56 24.41
CA LEU A 211 -22.31 23.56 23.82
C LEU A 211 -21.30 24.04 24.87
N ASP A 212 -20.34 23.19 25.23
CA ASP A 212 -19.18 23.61 26.00
C ASP A 212 -18.14 24.23 25.08
N GLU A 213 -18.18 25.56 24.94
CA GLU A 213 -17.22 26.30 24.13
C GLU A 213 -15.78 26.15 24.60
N THR A 214 -15.56 26.06 25.92
CA THR A 214 -14.22 26.04 26.51
C THR A 214 -13.55 24.71 26.20
N ALA A 215 -14.23 23.60 26.48
CA ALA A 215 -13.72 22.27 26.13
C ALA A 215 -13.61 22.10 24.62
N SER A 216 -14.58 22.59 23.84
CA SER A 216 -14.51 22.55 22.38
C SER A 216 -13.26 23.25 21.84
N ARG A 217 -12.85 24.39 22.42
CA ARG A 217 -11.66 25.14 21.98
C ARG A 217 -10.35 24.36 22.14
N LEU A 218 -10.31 23.34 22.99
CA LEU A 218 -9.16 22.43 23.12
C LEU A 218 -8.98 21.54 21.89
N ILE A 219 -10.04 21.35 21.11
CA ILE A 219 -10.01 20.66 19.82
C ILE A 219 -9.61 21.67 18.73
N SER A 220 -8.52 21.35 18.04
CA SER A 220 -8.02 22.16 16.92
C SER A 220 -9.03 22.20 15.78
N ARG A 221 -9.00 23.26 14.95
CA ARG A 221 -9.88 23.39 13.77
C ARG A 221 -9.81 22.18 12.83
N ARG A 222 -8.59 21.67 12.63
CA ARG A 222 -8.26 20.42 11.95
C ARG A 222 -7.36 19.62 12.89
N HIS A 223 -7.91 18.60 13.51
CA HIS A 223 -7.34 17.94 14.68
C HIS A 223 -6.67 16.60 14.32
N PHE A 224 -7.31 15.82 13.46
CA PHE A 224 -6.71 14.67 12.80
C PHE A 224 -7.33 14.43 11.43
N GLU A 225 -6.71 13.56 10.65
CA GLU A 225 -7.16 13.13 9.34
C GLU A 225 -7.33 11.61 9.31
N LEU A 226 -8.37 11.13 8.64
CA LEU A 226 -8.62 9.71 8.39
C LEU A 226 -8.49 9.42 6.91
N TYR A 227 -7.83 8.31 6.57
CA TYR A 227 -7.70 7.86 5.18
C TYR A 227 -7.39 6.37 5.12
N ILE A 228 -7.59 5.78 3.94
CA ILE A 228 -7.23 4.39 3.69
C ILE A 228 -5.90 4.38 2.95
N GLU A 229 -4.89 3.73 3.53
CA GLU A 229 -3.55 3.56 2.95
C GLU A 229 -3.14 2.09 3.00
N SER A 230 -2.67 1.55 1.87
CA SER A 230 -2.27 0.14 1.78
C SER A 230 -3.32 -0.81 2.38
N ASP A 231 -4.60 -0.55 2.11
CA ASP A 231 -5.78 -1.25 2.66
C ASP A 231 -5.92 -1.23 4.19
N ARG A 232 -5.42 -0.19 4.87
CA ARG A 232 -5.56 0.02 6.31
C ARG A 232 -6.24 1.36 6.58
N LEU A 233 -7.10 1.41 7.59
CA LEU A 233 -7.61 2.69 8.08
C LEU A 233 -6.50 3.35 8.90
N ILE A 234 -6.11 4.53 8.46
CA ILE A 234 -5.04 5.31 9.06
C ILE A 234 -5.62 6.59 9.64
N LEU A 235 -5.22 6.88 10.87
CA LEU A 235 -5.35 8.18 11.51
C LEU A 235 -4.02 8.89 11.46
N ARG A 236 -4.01 10.15 11.02
CA ARG A 236 -2.86 11.06 11.16
C ARG A 236 -3.21 12.22 12.05
N VAL A 237 -2.41 12.45 13.08
CA VAL A 237 -2.59 13.58 14.00
C VAL A 237 -2.09 14.86 13.34
N THR A 238 -2.92 15.89 13.29
CA THR A 238 -2.55 17.21 12.76
C THR A 238 -2.50 18.30 13.83
N ALA A 239 -3.06 18.04 15.01
CA ALA A 239 -3.04 18.96 16.11
C ALA A 239 -1.75 18.89 16.93
N GLY A 240 -1.17 20.05 17.24
CA GLY A 240 -0.08 20.17 18.20
C GLY A 240 -0.44 19.71 19.62
N SER A 241 -1.73 19.77 20.00
CA SER A 241 -2.20 19.24 21.29
C SER A 241 -2.24 17.71 21.36
N GLY A 242 -2.10 17.02 20.23
CA GLY A 242 -2.17 15.57 20.15
C GLY A 242 -3.57 15.01 20.42
N LEU A 243 -3.66 13.68 20.42
CA LEU A 243 -4.85 12.92 20.82
C LEU A 243 -4.43 11.57 21.41
N ARG A 244 -5.40 10.79 21.92
CA ARG A 244 -5.16 9.40 22.34
C ARG A 244 -5.89 8.39 21.45
N VAL A 245 -5.27 7.24 21.22
CA VAL A 245 -5.94 6.05 20.68
C VAL A 245 -5.74 4.92 21.69
N ASN A 246 -6.83 4.34 22.18
CA ASN A 246 -6.83 3.31 23.24
C ASN A 246 -5.97 3.71 24.46
N GLY A 247 -6.04 4.98 24.87
CA GLY A 247 -5.27 5.53 25.99
C GLY A 247 -3.84 5.98 25.66
N ASN A 248 -3.25 5.52 24.56
CA ASN A 248 -1.90 5.91 24.14
C ASN A 248 -1.90 7.29 23.47
N ALA A 249 -1.02 8.20 23.91
CA ALA A 249 -0.96 9.56 23.38
C ALA A 249 -0.08 9.66 22.13
N TYR A 250 -0.57 10.39 21.13
CA TYR A 250 0.10 10.64 19.86
C TYR A 250 0.11 12.15 19.56
N GLY A 251 1.29 12.68 19.26
CA GLY A 251 1.48 14.08 18.88
C GLY A 251 1.38 14.33 17.38
N GLU A 252 1.52 15.58 16.98
CA GLU A 252 1.45 16.04 15.59
C GLU A 252 2.35 15.22 14.64
N GLY A 253 1.84 14.93 13.45
CA GLY A 253 2.55 14.20 12.40
C GLY A 253 2.61 12.69 12.63
N LYS A 254 2.21 12.18 13.80
CA LYS A 254 2.14 10.74 14.04
C LYS A 254 0.98 10.10 13.27
N THR A 255 1.25 8.90 12.79
CA THR A 255 0.33 8.07 12.03
C THR A 255 0.03 6.81 12.84
N VAL A 256 -1.24 6.46 12.97
CA VAL A 256 -1.74 5.32 13.73
C VAL A 256 -2.63 4.49 12.82
N ARG A 257 -2.36 3.18 12.75
CA ARG A 257 -3.29 2.22 12.14
C ARG A 257 -4.44 1.99 13.12
N LEU A 258 -5.66 2.25 12.68
CA LEU A 258 -6.85 1.95 13.44
C LEU A 258 -7.32 0.52 13.16
N ALA A 259 -7.79 -0.14 14.22
CA ALA A 259 -8.40 -1.46 14.21
C ALA A 259 -9.87 -1.40 14.66
N ASP A 260 -10.56 -2.53 14.50
CA ASP A 260 -11.91 -2.70 15.04
C ASP A 260 -11.90 -2.56 16.57
N GLY A 261 -12.86 -1.80 17.11
CA GLY A 261 -12.99 -1.52 18.54
C GLY A 261 -12.15 -0.35 19.06
N ASP A 262 -11.25 0.21 18.24
CA ASP A 262 -10.38 1.31 18.67
C ASP A 262 -11.18 2.54 19.13
N VAL A 263 -10.68 3.21 20.16
CA VAL A 263 -11.27 4.44 20.70
C VAL A 263 -10.30 5.60 20.52
N ILE A 264 -10.75 6.63 19.82
CA ILE A 264 -10.04 7.89 19.59
C ILE A 264 -10.57 8.92 20.59
N ALA A 265 -9.68 9.49 21.41
CA ALA A 265 -9.98 10.58 22.32
C ALA A 265 -9.21 11.85 21.88
N PRO A 266 -9.87 12.85 21.27
CA PRO A 266 -9.24 14.07 20.77
C PRO A 266 -8.56 14.94 21.85
N MET A 267 -8.87 14.74 23.13
CA MET A 267 -8.31 15.57 24.21
C MET A 267 -7.40 14.73 25.10
N VAL A 268 -6.08 14.97 25.03
CA VAL A 268 -5.09 14.23 25.83
C VAL A 268 -5.27 14.45 27.34
N SER A 269 -5.63 15.69 27.74
CA SER A 269 -5.81 16.10 29.13
C SER A 269 -7.17 15.75 29.72
N ALA A 270 -8.18 15.51 28.87
CA ALA A 270 -9.55 15.19 29.27
C ALA A 270 -10.12 14.12 28.31
N PRO A 271 -9.56 12.90 28.33
CA PRO A 271 -9.85 11.90 27.30
C PRO A 271 -11.31 11.44 27.28
N ASP A 272 -11.98 11.45 28.43
CA ASP A 272 -13.35 10.98 28.55
C ASP A 272 -14.40 11.99 28.09
N THR A 273 -14.01 13.24 27.85
CA THR A 273 -14.93 14.33 27.49
C THR A 273 -15.50 14.20 26.07
N LEU A 274 -14.74 13.59 25.16
CA LEU A 274 -15.20 13.24 23.82
C LEU A 274 -14.42 12.03 23.32
N CYS A 275 -15.14 10.97 22.96
CA CYS A 275 -14.56 9.76 22.40
C CYS A 275 -15.27 9.37 21.10
N LEU A 276 -14.52 8.82 20.15
CA LEU A 276 -15.04 8.18 18.96
C LEU A 276 -14.64 6.70 18.99
N ARG A 277 -15.61 5.79 18.88
CA ARG A 277 -15.35 4.36 18.70
C ARG A 277 -15.38 4.02 17.22
N VAL A 278 -14.36 3.29 16.79
CA VAL A 278 -14.23 2.71 15.46
C VAL A 278 -14.77 1.29 15.52
N ASN A 279 -15.67 0.92 14.62
CA ASN A 279 -16.10 -0.46 14.46
C ASN A 279 -16.06 -0.86 12.99
N PHE A 280 -15.59 -2.06 12.68
CA PHE A 280 -15.56 -2.61 11.34
C PHE A 280 -16.63 -3.68 11.19
N ARG A 281 -17.38 -3.61 10.09
CA ARG A 281 -18.22 -4.71 9.65
C ARG A 281 -17.50 -5.44 8.52
N THR A 282 -17.11 -6.67 8.80
CA THR A 282 -16.38 -7.51 7.86
C THR A 282 -17.34 -8.39 7.06
N GLU A 283 -17.15 -8.42 5.75
CA GLU A 283 -17.90 -9.27 4.82
C GLU A 283 -16.89 -9.92 3.87
N HIS A 284 -16.95 -11.25 3.78
CA HIS A 284 -16.01 -12.05 2.99
C HIS A 284 -14.52 -11.74 3.27
N GLY A 285 -14.16 -11.51 4.54
CA GLY A 285 -12.80 -11.23 4.96
C GLY A 285 -12.31 -9.79 4.67
N SER A 286 -13.23 -8.86 4.36
CA SER A 286 -12.92 -7.45 4.09
C SER A 286 -13.80 -6.52 4.91
N ALA A 287 -13.24 -5.46 5.50
CA ALA A 287 -14.04 -4.47 6.22
C ALA A 287 -14.75 -3.55 5.23
N ARG A 288 -15.99 -3.90 4.87
CA ARG A 288 -16.80 -3.15 3.88
C ARG A 288 -17.41 -1.89 4.47
N GLN A 289 -17.60 -1.86 5.78
CA GLN A 289 -18.17 -0.72 6.47
C GLN A 289 -17.35 -0.37 7.72
N ILE A 290 -17.07 0.91 7.89
CA ILE A 290 -16.39 1.50 9.03
C ILE A 290 -17.40 2.41 9.72
N THR A 291 -17.81 2.05 10.93
CA THR A 291 -18.65 2.91 11.77
C THR A 291 -17.76 3.74 12.68
N LEU A 292 -17.86 5.06 12.57
CA LEU A 292 -17.36 5.99 13.57
C LEU A 292 -18.54 6.43 14.43
N GLN A 293 -18.54 5.95 15.66
CA GLN A 293 -19.58 6.26 16.63
C GLN A 293 -19.05 7.28 17.63
N ARG A 294 -19.75 8.40 17.78
CA ARG A 294 -19.49 9.33 18.87
C ARG A 294 -20.03 8.74 20.16
N LEU A 295 -19.16 8.53 21.15
CA LEU A 295 -19.59 8.03 22.46
C LEU A 295 -20.13 9.20 23.28
N ALA A 296 -21.33 9.01 23.84
CA ALA A 296 -21.86 9.94 24.82
C ALA A 296 -20.95 9.94 26.06
N THR A 297 -20.57 11.13 26.53
CA THR A 297 -19.96 11.32 27.84
C THR A 297 -20.91 10.71 28.86
N ASN A 298 -20.46 9.72 29.64
CA ASN A 298 -21.32 9.05 30.62
C ASN A 298 -22.00 10.09 31.51
N ARG A 299 -23.33 10.18 31.41
CA ARG A 299 -24.19 10.80 32.41
C ARG A 299 -24.00 9.98 33.69
N LYS A 300 -23.13 10.45 34.58
CA LYS A 300 -23.15 10.04 35.99
C LYS A 300 -23.94 11.05 36.77
#